data_AF-A0A958A0G3-F1
#
_entry.id   AF-A0A958A0G3-F1
#
_cell.length_a   1.000
_cell.length_b   1.000
_cell.length_c   1.000
_cell.angle_alpha   90.00
_cell.angle_beta   90.00
_cell.angle_gamma   90.00
#
_symmetry.space_group_name_H-M   'P 1'
#
loop_
_entity.id
_entity.type
_entity.pdbx_description
1 polymer ?
#
loop_
_entity_poly.entity_id
_entity_poly.type
_entity_poly.pdbx_seq_one_letter_code
_entity_poly.pdbx_strand_id
1 'polypeptide(L)' 'MYQIRDLESYAEMLAVRQLQQEIWGFDDASLGLYPPVLKTAATNGGVVLGAFDEQTGQMVGFLFSFIGR' A
#
# COMPACT_ATOMS: atom_id res chain seq x y z
N MET A 1 10.16 -7.89 -14.38
CA MET A 1 10.14 -6.40 -14.41
C MET A 1 9.04 -5.96 -13.48
N TYR A 2 9.10 -4.75 -12.94
CA TYR A 2 8.11 -4.26 -11.99
C TYR A 2 7.31 -3.12 -12.59
N GLN A 3 5.98 -3.25 -12.54
CA GLN A 3 5.07 -2.18 -12.88
C GLN A 3 4.77 -1.35 -11.62
N ILE A 4 5.07 -0.05 -11.67
CA ILE A 4 4.70 0.90 -10.62
C ILE A 4 3.44 1.65 -11.05
N ARG A 5 2.42 1.69 -10.18
CA ARG A 5 1.18 2.42 -10.45
C ARG A 5 0.53 2.93 -9.16
N ASP A 6 -0.35 3.91 -9.31
CA ASP A 6 -1.20 4.40 -8.23
C ASP A 6 -2.13 3.30 -7.70
N LEU A 7 -2.39 3.36 -6.40
CA LEU A 7 -3.38 2.55 -5.70
C LEU A 7 -4.58 3.42 -5.37
N GLU A 8 -5.77 2.98 -5.77
CA GLU A 8 -6.98 3.80 -5.68
C GLU A 8 -8.08 3.12 -4.87
N SER A 9 -8.13 1.80 -4.89
CA SER A 9 -9.21 1.03 -4.29
C SER A 9 -8.92 0.68 -2.83
N TYR A 10 -9.97 0.46 -2.05
CA TYR A 10 -9.83 0.01 -0.66
C TYR A 10 -9.19 -1.38 -0.56
N ALA A 11 -9.45 -2.25 -1.54
CA ALA A 11 -8.84 -3.58 -1.62
C ALA A 11 -7.32 -3.51 -1.77
N GLU A 12 -6.82 -2.55 -2.55
CA GLU A 12 -5.38 -2.31 -2.68
C GLU A 12 -4.76 -1.79 -1.38
N MET A 13 -5.48 -0.96 -0.63
CA MET A 13 -5.01 -0.49 0.69
C MET A 13 -4.94 -1.64 1.71
N LEU A 14 -5.84 -2.62 1.61
CA LEU A 14 -5.75 -3.86 2.40
C LEU A 14 -4.54 -4.70 1.98
N ALA A 15 -4.27 -4.81 0.67
CA ALA A 15 -3.09 -5.51 0.16
C ALA A 15 -1.78 -4.87 0.65
N VAL A 16 -1.72 -3.54 0.71
CA VAL A 16 -0.57 -2.81 1.30
C VAL A 16 -0.36 -3.21 2.77
N ARG A 17 -1.42 -3.23 3.58
CA ARG A 17 -1.31 -3.66 4.98
C ARG A 17 -0.79 -5.09 5.08
N GLN A 18 -1.36 -6.00 4.29
CA GLN A 18 -0.96 -7.41 4.31
C GLN A 18 0.53 -7.56 3.96
N LEU A 19 0.96 -6.94 2.86
CA LEU A 19 2.36 -6.96 2.44
C LEU A 19 3.29 -6.35 3.49
N GLN A 20 2.87 -5.26 4.13
CA GLN A 20 3.63 -4.64 5.22
C GLN A 20 3.78 -5.59 6.42
N GLN A 21 2.70 -6.26 6.83
CA GLN A 21 2.74 -7.24 7.92
C GLN A 21 3.72 -8.37 7.60
N GLU A 22 3.69 -8.87 6.37
CA GLU A 22 4.59 -9.93 5.89
C GLU A 22 6.07 -9.48 5.90
N ILE A 23 6.38 -8.30 5.34
CA ILE A 23 7.77 -7.82 5.24
C ILE A 23 8.31 -7.41 6.62
N TRP A 24 7.48 -6.83 7.49
CA TRP A 24 7.92 -6.29 8.78
C TRP A 24 7.78 -7.28 9.94
N GLY A 25 7.25 -8.48 9.68
CA GLY A 25 7.15 -9.56 10.67
C GLY A 25 6.14 -9.25 11.77
N PHE A 26 4.98 -8.68 11.43
CA PHE A 26 3.90 -8.48 12.40
C PHE A 26 3.10 -9.76 12.60
N ASP A 27 3.14 -10.29 13.83
CA ASP A 27 2.36 -11.47 14.22
C ASP A 27 0.89 -11.13 14.54
N ASP A 28 0.58 -9.85 14.78
CA ASP A 28 -0.77 -9.36 15.06
C ASP A 28 -1.37 -8.71 13.80
N ALA A 29 -2.44 -9.32 13.28
CA ALA A 29 -3.15 -8.87 12.09
C ALA A 29 -3.81 -7.48 12.24
N SER A 30 -3.90 -6.94 13.46
CA SER A 30 -4.38 -5.58 13.71
C SER A 30 -3.30 -4.51 13.51
N LEU A 31 -2.02 -4.89 13.53
CA LEU A 31 -0.88 -3.98 13.35
C LEU A 31 -0.61 -3.69 11.87
N GLY A 32 -0.02 -2.53 11.59
CA GLY A 32 0.25 -2.05 10.24
C GLY A 32 -0.60 -0.84 9.85
N LEU A 33 -0.37 -0.35 8.64
CA LEU A 33 -1.01 0.84 8.11
C LEU A 33 -2.52 0.67 8.12
N TYR A 34 -3.21 1.71 8.59
CA TYR A 34 -4.66 1.75 8.59
C TYR A 34 -5.15 2.06 7.16
N PRO A 35 -5.90 1.16 6.47
CA PRO A 35 -6.30 1.37 5.08
C PRO A 35 -7.02 2.69 4.82
N PRO A 36 -7.87 3.21 5.73
CA PRO A 36 -8.43 4.54 5.59
C PRO A 36 -7.40 5.69 5.60
N VAL A 37 -6.26 5.56 6.29
CA VAL A 37 -5.16 6.55 6.20
C VAL A 37 -4.57 6.56 4.80
N LEU A 38 -4.33 5.39 4.20
CA LEU A 38 -3.82 5.29 2.83
C LEU A 38 -4.84 5.82 1.82
N LYS A 39 -6.13 5.49 2.00
CA LYS A 39 -7.19 6.05 1.15
C LYS A 39 -7.29 7.56 1.27
N THR A 40 -7.09 8.11 2.48
CA THR A 40 -7.06 9.56 2.72
C THR A 40 -5.85 10.18 2.02
N ALA A 41 -4.66 9.59 2.12
CA ALA A 41 -3.48 10.04 1.40
C ALA A 41 -3.74 10.11 -0.11
N ALA A 42 -4.21 9.00 -0.71
CA ALA A 42 -4.48 8.89 -2.15
C ALA A 42 -5.51 9.91 -2.67
N THR A 43 -6.40 10.41 -1.81
CA THR A 43 -7.50 11.31 -2.21
C THR A 43 -7.27 12.77 -1.82
N ASN A 44 -6.33 13.06 -0.92
CA ASN A 44 -6.08 14.41 -0.39
C ASN A 44 -4.69 14.96 -0.76
N GLY A 45 -4.18 14.56 -1.92
CA GLY A 45 -2.92 15.07 -2.49
C GLY A 45 -1.65 14.35 -2.01
N GLY A 46 -1.79 13.32 -1.17
CA GLY A 46 -0.72 12.35 -0.96
C GLY A 46 -0.57 11.43 -2.17
N VAL A 47 0.54 10.71 -2.20
CA VAL A 47 0.83 9.70 -3.23
C VAL A 47 0.75 8.32 -2.60
N VAL A 48 0.11 7.36 -3.25
CA VAL A 48 0.10 5.95 -2.82
C VAL A 48 0.36 5.07 -4.05
N LEU A 49 1.53 4.43 -4.06
CA LEU A 49 2.01 3.61 -5.17
C LEU A 49 2.17 2.15 -4.73
N GLY A 50 1.87 1.23 -5.64
CA GLY A 50 2.23 -0.18 -5.52
C GLY A 50 3.22 -0.58 -6.60
N ALA A 51 4.13 -1.48 -6.26
CA ALA A 51 5.04 -2.16 -7.17
C ALA A 51 4.54 -3.58 -7.41
N PHE A 52 4.30 -3.95 -8.66
CA PHE A 52 3.76 -5.25 -9.04
C PHE A 52 4.76 -6.03 -9.88
N ASP A 53 4.98 -7.29 -9.53
CA ASP A 53 5.72 -8.21 -10.41
C ASP A 53 4.86 -8.49 -11.65
N GLU A 54 5.41 -8.20 -12.83
CA GLU A 54 4.65 -8.34 -14.09
C GLU A 54 4.34 -9.80 -14.46
N GLN A 55 5.08 -10.78 -13.94
CA GLN A 55 4.86 -12.18 -14.26
C GLN A 55 3.74 -12.78 -13.40
N THR A 56 3.70 -12.41 -12.11
CA THR A 56 2.73 -12.97 -11.16
C THR A 56 1.53 -12.07 -10.90
N GLY A 57 1.65 -10.77 -11.22
CA GLY A 57 0.68 -9.74 -10.87
C GLY A 57 0.63 -9.40 -9.37
N GLN A 58 1.54 -9.96 -8.56
CA GLN A 58 1.55 -9.74 -7.11
C GLN A 58 2.18 -8.41 -6.75
N MET A 59 1.61 -7.72 -5.75
CA MET A 59 2.24 -6.54 -5.16
C MET A 59 3.44 -7.00 -4.31
N VAL A 60 4.62 -6.48 -4.63
CA VAL A 60 5.88 -6.81 -3.95
C VAL A 60 6.50 -5.60 -3.23
N GLY A 61 5.91 -4.42 -3.39
CA GLY A 61 6.30 -3.22 -2.68
C GLY A 61 5.23 -2.15 -2.72
N PHE A 62 5.36 -1.16 -1.84
CA PHE A 62 4.50 0.01 -1.81
C PHE A 62 5.27 1.25 -1.34
N LEU A 63 4.75 2.42 -1.69
CA LEU A 63 5.20 3.71 -1.18
C LEU A 63 3.97 4.56 -0.89
N PHE A 64 3.96 5.28 0.22
CA PHE A 64 2.94 6.29 0.44
C PHE A 64 3.53 7.57 1.03
N SER A 65 2.89 8.69 0.76
CA SER A 65 3.19 9.99 1.36
C SER A 65 1.89 10.65 1.82
N PHE A 66 2.00 11.51 2.83
CA PHE A 66 0.89 12.29 3.36
C PHE A 66 1.29 13.76 3.35
N ILE A 67 0.40 14.64 2.90
CA ILE A 67 0.67 16.09 2.96
C ILE A 67 0.54 16.55 4.41
N GLY A 68 1.63 17.07 4.98
CA GLY A 68 1.58 17.89 6.21
C GLY A 68 1.44 19.36 5.81
N ARG A 69 0.32 19.99 6.16
CA ARG A 69 0.08 21.43 6.00
C ARG A 69 -0.06 22.09 7.35
#